data_AF-A0A945YVY0-F1
#
_entry.id   AF-A0A945YVY0-F1
#
_cell.length_a   1.000
_cell.length_b   1.000
_cell.length_c   1.000
_cell.angle_alpha   90.00
_cell.angle_beta   90.00
_cell.angle_gamma   90.00
#
_symmetry.space_group_name_H-M   'P 1'
#
loop_
_entity.id
_entity.type
_entity.pdbx_description
1 polymer ?
#
loop_
_entity_poly.entity_id
_entity_poly.type
_entity_poly.pdbx_seq_one_letter_code
_entity_poly.pdbx_strand_id
1 'polypeptide(L)'
;MKIECDGHKFDSNEEYEFYLWLVEAKSVGLVHSFTHHPDSFVLSDKVAHNGKHLLRKHFYTADFKVKTTEDIGLRGGVDDFTYFVDVKGGFNLYNNHREFSINQKWLFQKFNIFINKVEPTKWFHKHWCPKKALLTEKTKQIRKKYLHCKLLEDIPK
;
A
#
# COMPACT_ATOMS: atom_id res chain seq x y z
N MET A 1 13.32 -3.90 12.72
CA MET A 1 13.43 -2.47 13.08
C MET A 1 12.21 -1.79 12.50
N LYS A 2 11.34 -1.19 13.32
CA LYS A 2 10.18 -0.44 12.82
C LYS A 2 10.66 0.94 12.38
N ILE A 3 10.20 1.40 11.22
CA ILE A 3 10.50 2.74 10.71
C ILE A 3 9.42 3.67 11.26
N GLU A 4 9.79 4.82 11.81
CA GLU A 4 8.84 5.80 12.33
C GLU A 4 8.98 7.14 11.59
N CYS A 5 7.87 7.68 11.08
CA CYS A 5 7.82 8.99 10.41
C CYS A 5 6.45 9.63 10.66
N ASP A 6 6.42 10.90 11.08
CA ASP A 6 5.19 11.68 11.30
C ASP A 6 4.15 10.97 12.21
N GLY A 7 4.60 10.19 13.20
CA GLY A 7 3.74 9.42 14.10
C GLY A 7 3.25 8.07 13.55
N HIS A 8 3.63 7.70 12.33
CA HIS A 8 3.33 6.41 11.73
C HIS A 8 4.48 5.42 11.91
N LYS A 9 4.14 4.15 12.19
CA LYS A 9 5.10 3.04 12.29
C LYS A 9 4.90 2.08 11.13
N PHE A 10 5.92 1.91 10.30
CA PHE A 10 5.89 1.04 9.12
C PHE A 10 6.56 -0.29 9.41
N ASP A 11 5.96 -1.36 8.91
CA ASP A 11 6.48 -2.73 9.09
C ASP A 11 7.47 -3.11 7.96
N SER A 12 7.52 -2.32 6.89
CA SER A 12 8.46 -2.47 5.78
C SER A 12 9.03 -1.14 5.27
N ASN A 13 10.18 -1.20 4.58
CA ASN A 13 10.72 -0.04 3.86
C ASN A 13 9.80 0.37 2.72
N GLU A 14 9.17 -0.61 2.07
CA GLU A 14 8.26 -0.40 0.96
C GLU A 14 7.02 0.40 1.36
N GLU A 15 6.40 0.08 2.51
CA GLU A 15 5.30 0.88 3.07
C GLU A 15 5.74 2.32 3.36
N TYR A 16 6.90 2.50 3.98
CA TYR A 16 7.46 3.82 4.26
C TYR A 16 7.72 4.61 2.96
N GLU A 17 8.31 3.96 1.95
CA GLU A 17 8.56 4.57 0.65
C GLU A 17 7.25 4.98 -0.04
N PHE A 18 6.21 4.14 0.01
CA PHE A 18 4.91 4.48 -0.55
C PHE A 18 4.21 5.62 0.23
N TYR A 19 4.35 5.64 1.57
CA TYR A 19 3.91 6.76 2.39
C TYR A 19 4.57 8.09 1.96
N LEU A 20 5.88 8.10 1.72
CA LEU A 20 6.57 9.29 1.22
C LEU A 20 6.00 9.77 -0.13
N TRP A 21 5.61 8.84 -1.00
CA TRP A 21 4.95 9.18 -2.26
C TRP A 21 3.57 9.79 -2.03
N LEU A 22 2.77 9.24 -1.11
CA LEU A 22 1.46 9.80 -0.73
C LEU A 22 1.57 11.22 -0.16
N VAL A 23 2.60 11.49 0.65
CA VAL A 23 2.87 12.83 1.20
C VAL A 23 3.17 13.83 0.08
N GLU A 24 4.05 13.49 -0.86
CA GLU A 24 4.34 14.35 -2.01
C GLU A 24 3.14 14.49 -2.96
N ALA A 25 2.42 13.40 -3.24
CA ALA A 25 1.22 13.44 -4.07
C ALA A 25 0.13 14.33 -3.45
N LYS A 26 0.04 14.37 -2.11
CA LYS A 26 -0.85 15.27 -1.38
C LYS A 26 -0.42 16.73 -1.49
N SER A 27 0.89 17.02 -1.46
CA SER A 27 1.39 18.41 -1.53
C SER A 27 1.14 19.08 -2.88
N VAL A 28 0.95 18.30 -3.95
CA VAL A 28 0.57 18.79 -5.30
C VAL A 28 -0.91 18.62 -5.62
N GLY A 29 -1.73 18.16 -4.65
CA GLY A 29 -3.18 18.04 -4.82
C GLY A 29 -3.66 16.81 -5.59
N LEU A 30 -2.79 15.85 -5.91
CA LEU A 30 -3.17 14.58 -6.54
C LEU A 30 -3.88 13.64 -5.56
N VAL A 31 -3.43 13.64 -4.30
CA VAL A 31 -4.05 12.91 -3.19
C VAL A 31 -4.76 13.91 -2.28
N HIS A 32 -6.06 13.74 -2.07
CA HIS A 32 -6.82 14.57 -1.13
C HIS A 32 -6.50 14.18 0.32
N SER A 33 -6.60 12.88 0.63
CA SER A 33 -6.33 12.35 1.95
C SER A 33 -5.89 10.88 1.88
N PHE A 34 -5.22 10.42 2.94
CA PHE A 34 -4.93 9.00 3.11
C PHE A 34 -4.88 8.65 4.60
N THR A 35 -5.13 7.38 4.90
CA THR A 35 -5.07 6.80 6.25
C THR A 35 -4.17 5.58 6.22
N HIS A 36 -3.15 5.55 7.07
CA HIS A 36 -2.28 4.39 7.28
C HIS A 36 -2.96 3.43 8.27
N HIS A 37 -3.03 2.15 7.92
CA HIS A 37 -3.75 1.10 8.67
C HIS A 37 -5.21 1.49 9.00
N PRO A 38 -6.08 1.67 7.98
CA PRO A 38 -7.52 1.86 8.19
C PRO A 38 -8.17 0.68 8.93
N ASP A 39 -9.46 0.83 9.26
CA ASP A 39 -10.23 -0.18 9.99
C ASP A 39 -10.13 -1.58 9.36
N SER A 40 -10.02 -2.59 10.23
CA SER A 40 -9.98 -3.99 9.82
C SER A 40 -11.33 -4.51 9.36
N PHE A 41 -11.30 -5.37 8.35
CA PHE A 41 -12.45 -6.13 7.87
C PHE A 41 -12.44 -7.54 8.49
N VAL A 42 -13.58 -7.98 9.02
CA VAL A 42 -13.77 -9.36 9.47
C VAL A 42 -14.04 -10.24 8.25
N LEU A 43 -13.08 -11.07 7.87
CA LEU A 43 -13.16 -11.94 6.70
C LEU A 43 -13.90 -13.26 7.02
N SER A 44 -13.58 -13.90 8.13
CA SER A 44 -14.34 -15.03 8.68
C SER A 44 -14.55 -14.91 10.16
N ASP A 45 -15.68 -15.43 10.64
CA ASP A 45 -15.91 -15.62 12.06
C ASP A 45 -15.21 -16.87 12.59
N LYS A 46 -15.06 -16.92 13.91
CA LYS A 46 -14.55 -18.11 14.59
C LYS A 46 -15.60 -19.21 14.49
N VAL A 47 -15.23 -20.35 13.92
CA VAL A 47 -16.10 -21.53 13.82
C VAL A 47 -15.53 -22.65 14.68
N ALA A 48 -16.38 -23.21 15.54
CA ALA A 48 -16.03 -24.36 16.37
C ALA A 48 -17.03 -25.50 16.12
N HIS A 49 -16.56 -26.74 16.18
CA HIS A 49 -17.38 -27.94 16.06
C HIS A 49 -16.92 -28.95 17.12
N ASN A 50 -17.85 -29.48 17.92
CA ASN A 50 -17.56 -30.39 19.04
C ASN A 50 -16.47 -29.87 19.99
N GLY A 51 -16.52 -28.58 20.33
CA GLY A 51 -15.54 -27.93 21.19
C GLY A 51 -14.16 -27.66 20.55
N LYS A 52 -13.91 -28.13 19.32
CA LYS A 52 -12.65 -27.89 18.59
C LYS A 52 -12.78 -26.71 17.64
N HIS A 53 -11.77 -25.85 17.59
CA HIS A 53 -11.72 -24.71 16.67
C HIS A 53 -11.39 -25.20 15.26
N LEU A 54 -12.34 -25.05 14.33
CA LEU A 54 -12.15 -25.38 12.92
C LEU A 54 -11.59 -24.19 12.14
N LEU A 55 -12.09 -22.99 12.44
CA LEU A 55 -11.66 -21.75 11.80
C LEU A 55 -11.47 -20.67 12.87
N ARG A 56 -10.34 -19.96 12.80
CA ARG A 56 -10.11 -18.78 13.63
C ARG A 56 -10.80 -17.58 12.99
N LYS A 57 -11.16 -16.59 13.82
CA LYS A 57 -11.62 -15.30 13.31
C LYS A 57 -10.46 -14.69 12.51
N HIS A 58 -10.72 -14.34 11.26
CA HIS A 58 -9.72 -13.79 10.35
C HIS A 58 -10.04 -12.33 10.07
N PHE A 59 -9.05 -11.47 10.25
CA PHE A 59 -9.15 -10.04 10.00
C PHE A 59 -8.21 -9.65 8.88
N TYR A 60 -8.60 -8.64 8.11
CA TYR A 60 -7.74 -8.03 7.12
C TYR A 60 -7.72 -6.52 7.29
N THR A 61 -6.52 -5.94 7.34
CA THR A 61 -6.28 -4.50 7.29
C THR A 61 -5.41 -4.24 6.08
N ALA A 62 -5.86 -3.32 5.22
CA ALA A 62 -5.01 -2.80 4.14
C ALA A 62 -3.95 -1.87 4.73
N ASP A 63 -2.85 -1.65 4.01
CA ASP A 63 -1.80 -0.75 4.50
C ASP A 63 -2.25 0.71 4.42
N PHE A 64 -2.98 1.07 3.36
CA PHE A 64 -3.50 2.42 3.17
C PHE A 64 -4.93 2.44 2.64
N LYS A 65 -5.70 3.44 3.08
CA LYS A 65 -6.89 3.95 2.39
C LYS A 65 -6.55 5.31 1.81
N VAL A 66 -6.73 5.51 0.50
CA VAL A 66 -6.31 6.72 -0.21
C VAL A 66 -7.52 7.32 -0.94
N LYS A 67 -7.77 8.62 -0.75
CA LYS A 67 -8.72 9.42 -1.53
C LYS A 67 -7.94 10.31 -2.48
N THR A 68 -8.09 10.14 -3.78
CA THR A 68 -7.46 10.98 -4.80
C THR A 68 -8.43 12.02 -5.35
N THR A 69 -7.90 13.00 -6.07
CA THR A 69 -8.70 14.03 -6.76
C THR A 69 -9.02 13.64 -8.20
N GLU A 70 -8.24 12.73 -8.78
CA GLU A 70 -8.40 12.17 -10.12
C GLU A 70 -7.92 10.71 -10.18
N ASP A 71 -8.08 10.05 -11.34
CA ASP A 71 -7.61 8.69 -11.54
C ASP A 71 -6.08 8.62 -11.64
N ILE A 72 -5.46 7.94 -10.68
CA ILE A 72 -4.01 7.68 -10.65
C ILE A 72 -3.63 6.30 -11.22
N GLY A 73 -4.58 5.61 -11.85
CA GLY A 73 -4.43 4.28 -12.40
C GLY A 73 -4.50 3.16 -11.36
N LEU A 74 -5.18 3.41 -10.24
CA LEU A 74 -5.63 2.37 -9.30
C LEU A 74 -6.99 1.83 -9.75
N ARG A 75 -7.27 0.56 -9.47
CA ARG A 75 -8.49 -0.12 -9.89
C ARG A 75 -9.49 -0.22 -8.75
N GLY A 76 -10.78 -0.19 -9.09
CA GLY A 76 -11.87 -0.53 -8.18
C GLY A 76 -11.92 0.37 -6.94
N GLY A 77 -12.50 1.56 -7.10
CA GLY A 77 -12.79 2.46 -5.99
C GLY A 77 -14.04 2.03 -5.22
N VAL A 78 -14.08 2.28 -3.90
CA VAL A 78 -15.31 2.11 -3.11
C VAL A 78 -16.33 3.21 -3.43
N ASP A 79 -15.82 4.39 -3.77
CA ASP A 79 -16.55 5.51 -4.36
C ASP A 79 -15.63 6.17 -5.40
N ASP A 80 -16.04 7.32 -5.95
CA ASP A 80 -15.20 8.13 -6.84
C ASP A 80 -13.88 8.47 -6.13
N PHE A 81 -12.82 7.80 -6.57
CA PHE A 81 -11.43 8.03 -6.19
C PHE A 81 -11.01 7.59 -4.77
N THR A 82 -11.79 6.76 -4.06
CA THR A 82 -11.30 6.08 -2.83
C THR A 82 -10.80 4.68 -3.11
N TYR A 83 -9.53 4.43 -2.82
CA TYR A 83 -8.87 3.15 -3.03
C TYR A 83 -8.33 2.58 -1.72
N PHE A 84 -8.36 1.25 -1.60
CA PHE A 84 -7.59 0.53 -0.61
C PHE A 84 -6.32 -0.01 -1.27
N VAL A 85 -5.19 0.16 -0.59
CA VAL A 85 -3.87 -0.21 -1.10
C VAL A 85 -3.15 -1.08 -0.09
N ASP A 86 -2.52 -2.12 -0.61
CA ASP A 86 -1.65 -3.02 0.13
C ASP A 86 -0.29 -3.04 -0.58
N VAL A 87 0.76 -2.69 0.15
CA VAL A 87 2.11 -2.48 -0.32
C VAL A 87 2.89 -3.79 -0.17
N LYS A 88 3.59 -4.17 -1.24
CA LYS A 88 4.36 -5.41 -1.29
C LYS A 88 5.75 -5.18 -1.87
N GLY A 89 6.70 -5.97 -1.38
CA GLY A 89 8.03 -6.07 -1.98
C GLY A 89 8.00 -6.74 -3.35
N GLY A 90 9.00 -6.44 -4.19
CA GLY A 90 9.13 -7.05 -5.52
C GLY A 90 9.61 -8.51 -5.51
N PHE A 91 10.21 -8.97 -4.42
CA PHE A 91 10.76 -10.33 -4.30
C PHE A 91 9.88 -11.18 -3.38
N ASN A 92 9.47 -12.36 -3.86
CA ASN A 92 8.59 -13.27 -3.14
C ASN A 92 9.24 -14.66 -3.04
N LEU A 93 10.10 -14.85 -2.04
CA LEU A 93 10.84 -16.11 -1.85
C LEU A 93 9.94 -17.29 -1.45
N TYR A 94 8.82 -17.03 -0.78
CA TYR A 94 8.00 -18.06 -0.12
C TYR A 94 6.52 -18.08 -0.53
N ASN A 95 6.19 -17.50 -1.69
CA ASN A 95 4.84 -17.50 -2.23
C ASN A 95 3.77 -16.81 -1.34
N ASN A 96 4.18 -15.87 -0.48
CA ASN A 96 3.28 -15.09 0.41
C ASN A 96 2.20 -14.30 -0.36
N HIS A 97 2.37 -14.10 -1.67
CA HIS A 97 1.36 -13.49 -2.53
C HIS A 97 0.05 -14.30 -2.61
N ARG A 98 0.08 -15.60 -2.28
CA ARG A 98 -1.13 -16.43 -2.30
C ARG A 98 -2.15 -15.94 -1.28
N GLU A 99 -1.72 -15.60 -0.06
CA GLU A 99 -2.61 -15.12 1.00
C GLU A 99 -3.29 -13.80 0.59
N PHE A 100 -2.53 -12.86 0.02
CA PHE A 100 -3.07 -11.61 -0.50
C PHE A 100 -4.18 -11.86 -1.53
N SER A 101 -3.95 -12.75 -2.49
CA SER A 101 -4.94 -13.03 -3.54
C SER A 101 -6.25 -13.64 -2.99
N ILE A 102 -6.18 -14.42 -1.90
CA ILE A 102 -7.36 -14.99 -1.24
C ILE A 102 -8.10 -13.90 -0.47
N ASN A 103 -7.37 -13.11 0.33
CA ASN A 103 -7.95 -12.01 1.10
C ASN A 103 -8.62 -10.97 0.20
N GLN A 104 -8.00 -10.59 -0.92
CA GLN A 104 -8.57 -9.68 -1.90
C GLN A 104 -9.90 -10.21 -2.46
N LYS A 105 -9.96 -11.49 -2.84
CA LYS A 105 -11.20 -12.12 -3.33
C LYS A 105 -12.29 -12.11 -2.26
N TRP A 106 -11.95 -12.43 -1.01
CA TRP A 106 -12.90 -12.43 0.09
C TRP A 106 -13.43 -11.03 0.41
N LEU A 107 -12.57 -10.01 0.41
CA LEU A 107 -12.98 -8.61 0.58
C LEU A 107 -13.92 -8.16 -0.53
N PHE A 108 -13.57 -8.49 -1.77
CA PHE A 108 -14.40 -8.15 -2.91
C PHE A 108 -15.75 -8.84 -2.83
N GLN A 109 -15.78 -10.13 -2.53
CA GLN A 109 -17.02 -10.89 -2.40
C GLN A 109 -17.90 -10.41 -1.24
N LYS A 110 -17.32 -10.08 -0.08
CA LYS A 110 -18.07 -9.77 1.14
C LYS A 110 -18.46 -8.29 1.28
N PHE A 111 -17.59 -7.40 0.81
CA PHE A 111 -17.73 -5.95 1.01
C PHE A 111 -17.73 -5.15 -0.31
N ASN A 112 -17.57 -5.81 -1.46
CA ASN A 112 -17.37 -5.15 -2.77
C ASN A 112 -16.17 -4.19 -2.79
N ILE A 113 -15.11 -4.51 -2.03
CA ILE A 113 -13.89 -3.70 -1.94
C ILE A 113 -12.76 -4.41 -2.69
N PHE A 114 -12.17 -3.72 -3.68
CA PHE A 114 -10.99 -4.19 -4.38
C PHE A 114 -9.73 -3.60 -3.74
N ILE A 115 -8.79 -4.46 -3.33
CA ILE A 115 -7.50 -4.01 -2.78
C ILE A 115 -6.47 -3.90 -3.89
N ASN A 116 -5.87 -2.73 -4.04
CA ASN A 116 -4.80 -2.49 -5.00
C ASN A 116 -3.46 -2.94 -4.42
N LYS A 117 -2.82 -3.91 -5.07
CA LYS A 117 -1.45 -4.28 -4.74
C LYS A 117 -0.48 -3.27 -5.36
N VAL A 118 0.30 -2.58 -4.54
CA VAL A 118 1.33 -1.64 -5.00
C VAL A 118 2.72 -2.18 -4.66
N GLU A 119 3.60 -2.21 -5.65
CA GLU A 119 5.03 -2.47 -5.46
C GLU A 119 5.78 -1.15 -5.70
N PRO A 120 6.36 -0.49 -4.67
CA PRO A 120 6.87 0.88 -4.78
C PRO A 120 7.87 1.08 -5.92
N THR A 121 8.74 0.10 -6.17
CA THR A 121 9.64 0.14 -7.32
C THR A 121 8.88 0.31 -8.64
N LYS A 122 7.90 -0.54 -8.93
CA LYS A 122 7.11 -0.43 -10.16
C LYS A 122 6.26 0.83 -10.17
N TRP A 123 5.73 1.21 -9.02
CA TRP A 123 4.93 2.42 -8.85
C TRP A 123 5.73 3.67 -9.21
N PHE A 124 6.94 3.82 -8.67
CA PHE A 124 7.78 5.00 -8.89
C PHE A 124 8.32 5.09 -10.33
N HIS A 125 8.56 3.95 -10.99
CA HIS A 125 8.92 3.93 -12.42
C HIS A 125 7.76 4.38 -13.32
N LYS A 126 6.51 4.08 -12.93
CA LYS A 126 5.31 4.53 -13.66
C LYS A 126 4.99 6.01 -13.38
N HIS A 127 5.20 6.43 -12.13
CA HIS A 127 4.92 7.78 -11.64
C HIS A 127 6.23 8.54 -11.42
N TRP A 128 6.50 8.95 -10.18
CA TRP A 128 7.78 9.50 -9.75
C TRP A 128 8.24 8.82 -8.46
N CYS A 129 9.53 8.93 -8.18
CA CYS A 129 10.13 8.55 -6.91
C CYS A 129 10.15 9.76 -5.97
N PRO A 130 9.64 9.65 -4.73
CA PRO A 130 9.71 10.73 -3.78
C PRO A 130 11.16 11.01 -3.39
N LYS A 131 11.53 12.28 -3.24
CA LYS A 131 12.93 12.71 -3.01
C LYS A 131 13.54 12.03 -1.79
N LYS A 132 12.74 11.86 -0.73
CA LYS A 132 13.15 11.19 0.51
C LYS A 132 13.42 9.69 0.34
N ALA A 133 12.80 9.02 -0.63
CA ALA A 133 13.06 7.60 -0.91
C ALA A 133 14.27 7.38 -1.83
N LEU A 134 14.69 8.41 -2.57
CA LEU A 134 15.74 8.31 -3.59
C LEU A 134 17.09 7.89 -2.99
N LEU A 135 17.45 8.45 -1.82
CA LEU A 135 18.78 8.31 -1.25
C LEU A 135 18.85 7.19 -0.20
N THR A 136 20.02 6.58 -0.08
CA THR A 136 20.35 5.72 1.06
C THR A 136 20.52 6.57 2.32
N GLU A 137 20.11 6.04 3.47
CA GLU A 137 20.19 6.80 4.72
C GLU A 137 21.65 7.12 5.11
N LYS A 138 22.54 6.13 4.96
CA LYS A 138 23.94 6.19 5.38
C LYS A 138 24.85 6.91 4.39
N THR A 139 24.85 6.48 3.12
CA THR A 139 25.80 7.00 2.12
C THR A 139 25.29 8.21 1.36
N LYS A 140 23.99 8.53 1.48
CA LYS A 140 23.31 9.57 0.70
C LYS A 140 23.45 9.38 -0.82
N GLN A 141 23.74 8.15 -1.26
CA GLN A 141 23.80 7.80 -2.67
C GLN A 141 22.43 7.40 -3.17
N ILE A 142 22.18 7.56 -4.47
CA ILE A 142 20.94 7.14 -5.11
C ILE A 142 20.79 5.60 -4.97
N ARG A 143 19.64 5.14 -4.49
CA ARG A 143 19.32 3.71 -4.43
C ARG A 143 19.24 3.16 -5.85
N LYS A 144 19.99 2.07 -6.13
CA LYS A 144 20.04 1.44 -7.47
C LYS A 144 18.66 1.14 -8.06
N LYS A 145 17.67 0.76 -7.23
CA LYS A 145 16.28 0.50 -7.66
C LYS A 145 15.55 1.73 -8.22
N TYR A 146 16.02 2.94 -7.93
CA TYR A 146 15.42 4.21 -8.30
C TYR A 146 16.28 5.08 -9.22
N LEU A 147 17.40 4.54 -9.74
CA LEU A 147 18.35 5.30 -10.55
C LEU A 147 17.73 5.98 -11.79
N HIS A 148 16.64 5.41 -12.32
CA HIS A 148 15.96 5.89 -13.53
C HIS A 148 14.54 6.38 -13.26
N CYS A 149 14.14 6.51 -12.00
CA CYS A 149 12.84 7.07 -11.69
C CYS A 149 12.87 8.58 -11.90
N LYS A 150 11.76 9.11 -12.44
CA LYS A 150 11.51 10.55 -12.48
C LYS A 150 11.33 11.09 -11.07
N LEU A 151 11.65 12.35 -10.85
CA LEU A 151 11.22 13.10 -9.67
C LEU A 151 9.94 13.87 -10.00
N LEU A 152 9.25 14.33 -8.96
CA LEU A 152 8.02 15.10 -9.10
C LEU A 152 8.20 16.35 -9.98
N GLU A 153 9.37 16.99 -9.89
CA GLU A 153 9.74 18.17 -10.67
C GLU A 153 10.00 17.89 -12.16
N ASP A 154 10.17 16.62 -12.54
CA ASP A 154 10.33 16.20 -13.94
C ASP A 154 8.97 15.93 -14.63
N ILE A 155 7.86 15.97 -13.88
CA ILE A 155 6.52 15.72 -14.43
C ILE A 155 5.99 17.02 -15.04
N PRO A 156 5.60 17.03 -16.34
CA PRO A 156 4.96 18.18 -16.95
C PRO A 156 3.70 18.57 -16.17
N LYS A 157 3.53 19.87 -15.90
CA LYS A 157 2.31 20.41 -15.27
C LYS A 157 1.15 20.46 -16.25
#